data_AF-A0A7V0XXH6-F1
#
_entry.id   AF-A0A7V0XXH6-F1
#
_cell.length_a   1.000
_cell.length_b   1.000
_cell.length_c   1.000
_cell.angle_alpha   90.00
_cell.angle_beta   90.00
_cell.angle_gamma   90.00
#
_symmetry.space_group_name_H-M   'P 1'
#
loop_
_entity.id
_entity.type
_entity.pdbx_description
1 polymer ?
#
loop_
_entity_poly.entity_id
_entity_poly.type
_entity_poly.pdbx_seq_one_letter_code
_entity_poly.pdbx_strand_id
1 'polypeptide(L)'
;MVGEQGSPPERIHFGTSGFRGRWGKEYTEASVRATAQGICDHLNDQGLAGACIVVGYDSRLHADQAAAWVAGICLGNGFRV
;
A
#
# COMPACT_ATOMS: atom_id res chain seq x y z
N MET A 1 16.44 -13.29 16.91
CA MET A 1 15.95 -11.95 16.49
C MET A 1 14.46 -12.09 16.28
N VAL A 2 13.65 -11.66 17.25
CA VAL A 2 12.19 -11.74 17.14
C VAL A 2 11.77 -10.51 16.36
N GLY A 3 11.34 -10.70 15.11
CA GLY A 3 10.74 -9.64 14.32
C GLY A 3 9.49 -9.15 15.04
N GLU A 4 9.42 -7.84 15.26
CA GLU A 4 8.25 -7.16 15.79
C GLU A 4 7.12 -7.34 14.76
N GLN A 5 6.32 -8.41 14.92
CA GLN A 5 5.09 -8.56 14.16
C GLN A 5 4.10 -7.56 14.73
N GLY A 6 4.06 -6.37 14.11
CA GLY A 6 3.09 -5.33 14.42
C GLY A 6 1.68 -5.92 14.44
N SER A 7 0.87 -5.50 15.41
CA SER A 7 -0.53 -5.90 15.52
C SER A 7 -1.23 -5.83 14.17
N PRO A 8 -2.14 -6.79 13.85
CA PRO A 8 -2.88 -6.76 12.60
C PRO A 8 -3.51 -5.36 12.46
N PRO A 9 -3.38 -4.73 11.28
CA PRO A 9 -3.86 -3.36 11.11
C PRO A 9 -5.32 -3.31 11.51
N GLU A 10 -5.68 -2.27 12.25
CA GLU A 10 -7.09 -1.93 12.47
C GLU A 10 -7.81 -1.96 11.12
N ARG A 11 -9.04 -2.50 11.13
CA ARG A 11 -9.73 -2.97 9.93
C ARG A 11 -9.66 -1.93 8.78
N ILE A 12 -8.95 -2.24 7.70
CA ILE A 12 -8.84 -1.36 6.53
C ILE A 12 -10.24 -1.23 5.89
N HIS A 13 -10.77 0.00 5.88
CA HIS A 13 -12.01 0.31 5.20
C HIS A 13 -11.72 0.99 3.86
N PHE A 14 -11.76 0.21 2.78
CA PHE A 14 -11.54 0.68 1.42
C PHE A 14 -12.88 1.09 0.79
N GLY A 15 -13.18 2.39 0.81
CA GLY A 15 -14.43 2.94 0.29
C GLY A 15 -14.34 3.32 -1.20
N THR A 16 -15.38 4.00 -1.70
CA THR A 16 -15.42 4.50 -3.10
C THR A 16 -14.25 5.44 -3.43
N SER A 17 -13.73 6.16 -2.44
CA SER A 17 -12.57 7.05 -2.55
C SER A 17 -11.29 6.44 -1.98
N GLY A 18 -11.19 5.11 -1.97
CA GLY A 18 -10.05 4.38 -1.44
C GLY A 18 -10.02 4.29 0.09
N PHE A 19 -8.86 3.91 0.60
CA PHE A 19 -8.57 3.87 2.04
C PHE A 19 -8.20 5.27 2.56
N ARG A 20 -8.77 5.65 3.70
CA ARG A 20 -8.51 6.92 4.38
C ARG A 20 -8.33 6.67 5.88
N GLY A 21 -7.41 7.41 6.48
CA GLY A 21 -7.11 7.29 7.90
C GLY A 21 -6.32 8.47 8.41
N ARG A 22 -6.22 8.61 9.72
CA ARG A 22 -5.31 9.55 10.35
C ARG A 22 -3.93 8.92 10.46
N TRP A 23 -2.90 9.69 10.11
CA TRP A 23 -1.51 9.26 10.24
C TRP A 23 -1.21 8.76 11.66
N GLY A 24 -0.55 7.61 11.77
CA GLY A 24 -0.18 6.98 13.04
C GLY A 24 -1.34 6.36 13.82
N LYS A 25 -2.57 6.38 13.27
CA LYS A 25 -3.73 5.65 13.81
C LYS A 25 -4.15 4.58 12.82
N GLU A 26 -5.09 4.89 11.93
CA GLU A 26 -5.55 3.97 10.91
C GLU A 26 -4.54 3.97 9.75
N TYR A 27 -3.99 5.13 9.39
CA TYR A 27 -3.02 5.28 8.31
C TYR A 27 -1.59 5.05 8.84
N THR A 28 -1.11 3.83 8.72
CA THR A 28 0.19 3.35 9.19
C THR A 28 0.93 2.65 8.04
N GLU A 29 2.23 2.40 8.23
CA GLU A 29 2.99 1.63 7.24
C GLU A 29 2.35 0.26 6.97
N ALA A 30 1.91 -0.43 8.02
CA ALA A 30 1.26 -1.74 7.90
C ALA A 30 -0.03 -1.68 7.08
N SER A 31 -0.91 -0.69 7.34
CA SER A 31 -2.17 -0.58 6.60
C SER A 31 -1.97 -0.14 5.15
N VAL A 32 -1.01 0.74 4.87
CA VAL A 32 -0.65 1.16 3.50
C VAL A 32 -0.07 -0.02 2.71
N ARG A 33 0.86 -0.77 3.30
CA ARG A 33 1.46 -1.95 2.65
C ARG A 33 0.44 -3.04 2.39
N ALA A 34 -0.45 -3.32 3.35
CA ALA A 34 -1.52 -4.30 3.17
C ALA A 34 -2.49 -3.88 2.05
N THR A 35 -2.81 -2.58 1.96
CA THR A 35 -3.63 -2.04 0.87
C THR A 35 -2.94 -2.22 -0.48
N ALA A 36 -1.64 -1.89 -0.57
CA ALA A 36 -0.87 -2.05 -1.80
C ALA A 36 -0.75 -3.52 -2.23
N GLN A 37 -0.58 -4.44 -1.28
CA GLN A 37 -0.53 -5.87 -1.56
C GLN A 37 -1.86 -6.36 -2.15
N GLY A 38 -2.99 -5.99 -1.55
CA GLY A 38 -4.31 -6.34 -2.09
C GLY A 38 -4.56 -5.80 -3.50
N ILE A 39 -4.01 -4.62 -3.84
CA ILE A 39 -4.05 -4.09 -5.21
C ILE A 39 -3.20 -4.95 -6.15
N CYS A 40 -1.98 -5.33 -5.75
CA CYS A 40 -1.10 -6.19 -6.55
C CYS A 40 -1.74 -7.56 -6.80
N ASP A 41 -2.33 -8.18 -5.78
CA ASP A 41 -3.03 -9.46 -5.87
C ASP A 41 -4.20 -9.35 -6.86
N HIS A 42 -5.02 -8.29 -6.73
CA HIS A 42 -6.11 -8.06 -7.66
C HIS A 42 -5.65 -7.89 -9.11
N LEU A 43 -4.58 -7.12 -9.35
CA LEU A 43 -4.04 -6.92 -10.70
C LEU A 43 -3.48 -8.22 -11.29
N ASN A 44 -2.83 -9.05 -10.47
CA ASN A 44 -2.37 -10.37 -10.89
C ASN A 44 -3.54 -11.28 -11.27
N ASP A 45 -4.62 -11.29 -10.49
CA ASP A 45 -5.84 -12.05 -10.80
C ASP A 45 -6.52 -11.58 -12.08
N GLN A 46 -6.36 -10.30 -12.44
CA GLN A 46 -6.82 -9.74 -13.72
C GLN A 46 -5.86 -10.02 -14.89
N GLY A 47 -4.76 -10.76 -14.67
CA GLY A 47 -3.77 -11.09 -15.71
C GLY A 47 -2.85 -9.93 -16.08
N LEU A 48 -2.70 -8.93 -15.22
CA LEU A 48 -1.87 -7.74 -15.44
C LEU A 48 -0.48 -7.83 -14.80
N ALA A 49 -0.04 -9.03 -14.44
CA ALA A 49 1.30 -9.28 -13.89
C ALA A 49 2.40 -8.65 -14.77
N GLY A 50 3.33 -7.93 -14.16
CA GLY A 50 4.44 -7.26 -14.87
C GLY A 50 4.09 -5.94 -15.56
N ALA A 51 2.84 -5.47 -15.44
CA ALA A 51 2.44 -4.15 -15.94
C ALA A 51 3.17 -3.01 -15.19
N CYS A 52 3.07 -1.80 -15.75
CA CYS A 52 3.56 -0.58 -15.10
C CYS A 52 2.45 0.01 -14.22
N ILE A 53 2.78 0.29 -12.96
CA ILE A 53 1.92 0.96 -11.98
C ILE A 53 2.44 2.37 -11.76
N VAL A 54 1.62 3.38 -12.05
CA VAL A 54 1.97 4.77 -11.75
C VAL A 54 1.60 5.09 -10.30
N VAL A 55 2.60 5.47 -9.49
CA VAL A 55 2.39 5.92 -8.10
C VAL A 55 2.51 7.44 -8.03
N GLY A 56 1.39 8.11 -7.77
CA GLY A 56 1.31 9.56 -7.58
C GLY A 56 0.87 9.91 -6.15
N TYR A 57 1.35 11.04 -5.63
CA TYR A 57 0.98 11.55 -4.30
C TYR A 57 0.90 13.08 -4.32
N ASP A 58 0.19 13.66 -3.36
CA ASP A 58 0.04 15.11 -3.23
C ASP A 58 0.98 15.71 -2.17
N SER A 59 0.85 17.00 -1.87
CA SER A 59 1.77 17.71 -0.97
C SER A 59 1.48 17.51 0.53
N ARG A 60 0.70 16.48 0.93
CA ARG A 60 0.45 16.20 2.35
C ARG A 60 1.72 15.71 3.04
N LEU A 61 1.79 15.97 4.34
CA LEU A 61 2.86 15.44 5.17
C LEU A 61 2.89 13.91 5.09
N HIS A 62 4.07 13.34 4.86
CA HIS A 62 4.33 11.90 4.67
C HIS A 62 3.76 11.25 3.41
N ALA A 63 3.23 12.02 2.47
CA ALA A 63 2.72 11.48 1.22
C ALA A 63 3.82 10.83 0.36
N ASP A 64 5.02 11.41 0.38
CA ASP A 64 6.25 10.86 -0.22
C ASP A 64 6.66 9.53 0.41
N GLN A 65 6.60 9.45 1.73
CA GLN A 65 6.91 8.24 2.48
C GLN A 65 5.90 7.11 2.18
N ALA A 66 4.61 7.44 2.16
CA ALA A 66 3.56 6.48 1.80
C ALA A 66 3.71 5.99 0.36
N ALA A 67 4.04 6.88 -0.58
CA ALA A 67 4.31 6.51 -1.96
C ALA A 67 5.51 5.56 -2.08
N ALA A 68 6.58 5.79 -1.32
CA ALA A 68 7.73 4.89 -1.28
C ALA A 68 7.37 3.49 -0.75
N TRP A 69 6.52 3.40 0.27
CA TRP A 69 6.03 2.11 0.78
C TRP A 69 5.21 1.35 -0.28
N VAL A 70 4.29 2.04 -0.97
CA VAL A 70 3.48 1.45 -2.04
C VAL A 70 4.38 0.97 -3.17
N ALA A 71 5.30 1.81 -3.65
CA ALA A 71 6.23 1.47 -4.72
C ALA A 71 7.07 0.23 -4.37
N GLY A 72 7.56 0.14 -3.12
CA GLY A 72 8.31 -1.03 -2.65
C GLY A 72 7.50 -2.34 -2.71
N ILE A 73 6.21 -2.31 -2.36
CA ILE A 73 5.33 -3.48 -2.47
C ILE A 73 5.08 -3.84 -3.94
N CYS A 74 4.79 -2.86 -4.80
CA CYS A 74 4.57 -3.11 -6.23
C CYS A 74 5.80 -3.72 -6.91
N LEU A 75 7.00 -3.16 -6.67
CA LEU A 75 8.26 -3.70 -7.18
C LEU A 75 8.53 -5.11 -6.64
N GLY A 76 8.26 -5.37 -5.36
CA GLY A 76 8.40 -6.69 -4.76
C GLY A 76 7.47 -7.75 -5.35
N ASN A 77 6.33 -7.33 -5.89
CA ASN A 77 5.38 -8.21 -6.60
C ASN A 77 5.67 -8.31 -8.12
N GLY A 78 6.78 -7.75 -8.60
CA GLY A 78 7.20 -7.86 -10.00
C GLY A 78 6.56 -6.85 -10.95
N PHE A 79 5.87 -5.82 -10.43
CA PHE A 79 5.40 -4.70 -11.25
C PHE A 79 6.53 -3.70 -11.50
N ARG A 80 6.40 -2.92 -12.58
CA ARG A 80 7.24 -1.73 -12.81
C ARG A 80 6.56 -0.52 -12.18
N VAL A 81 7.33 0.39 -11.59
CA VAL A 81 6.83 1.64 -10.98
C VAL A 81 7.57 2.83 -11.54
#